data_AF-A0A5C9C4P0-F1
#
_entry.id   AF-A0A5C9C4P0-F1
#
_cell.length_a   1.000
_cell.length_b   1.000
_cell.length_c   1.000
_cell.angle_alpha   90.00
_cell.angle_beta   90.00
_cell.angle_gamma   90.00
#
_symmetry.space_group_name_H-M   'P 1'
#
loop_
_entity.id
_entity.type
_entity.pdbx_description
1 polymer ?
#
loop_
_entity_poly.entity_id
_entity_poly.type
_entity_poly.pdbx_seq_one_letter_code
_entity_poly.pdbx_strand_id
1 'polypeptide(L)'
;ELGPSLANLRWLDLILLSLLAGVAEEVLFRGLLQPWLGATWSNVLFGAVHWITPLYALLAFVIGSYLSWLMAVIEPSNLLTPIVTHALHDYLAFLMIVAIHRRESATSATSENAD
;
A
#
# COMPACT_ATOMS: atom_id res chain seq x y z
N GLU A 1 12.46 9.61 6.16
CA GLU A 1 11.23 9.13 6.82
C GLU A 1 10.02 9.78 6.15
N LEU A 2 9.01 9.00 5.76
CA LEU A 2 7.81 9.53 5.09
C LEU A 2 6.80 10.18 6.07
N GLY A 3 6.98 9.97 7.38
CA GLY A 3 6.06 10.41 8.44
C GLY A 3 5.76 11.92 8.46
N PRO A 4 6.78 12.80 8.49
CA PRO A 4 6.55 14.26 8.54
C PRO A 4 5.88 14.82 7.28
N SER A 5 6.18 14.25 6.11
CA SER A 5 5.57 14.65 4.84
C SER A 5 4.10 14.19 4.74
N LEU A 6 3.78 12.97 5.18
CA LEU A 6 2.43 12.44 5.18
C LEU A 6 1.52 13.11 6.23
N ALA A 7 2.06 13.48 7.39
CA ALA A 7 1.27 14.06 8.48
C ALA A 7 0.74 15.49 8.19
N ASN A 8 1.41 16.22 7.29
CA ASN A 8 1.00 17.53 6.81
C ASN A 8 -0.01 17.48 5.64
N LEU A 9 -0.23 16.30 5.06
CA LEU A 9 -1.18 16.12 3.97
C LEU A 9 -2.61 16.10 4.48
N ARG A 10 -3.52 16.65 3.67
CA ARG A 10 -4.96 16.55 3.92
C ARG A 10 -5.42 15.12 3.59
N TRP A 11 -6.53 14.70 4.19
CA TRP A 11 -7.12 13.39 3.92
C TRP A 11 -7.39 13.15 2.42
N LEU A 12 -7.70 14.21 1.66
CA LEU A 12 -7.86 14.15 0.20
C LEU A 12 -6.55 13.79 -0.51
N ASP A 13 -5.41 14.33 -0.07
CA ASP A 13 -4.11 14.04 -0.67
C ASP A 13 -3.74 12.56 -0.45
N LEU A 14 -4.11 11.99 0.70
CA LEU A 14 -3.92 10.57 0.99
C LEU A 14 -4.78 9.67 0.09
N ILE A 15 -6.02 10.07 -0.20
CA ILE A 15 -6.90 9.36 -1.15
C ILE A 15 -6.31 9.42 -2.56
N LEU A 16 -5.87 10.60 -3.00
CA LEU A 16 -5.27 10.75 -4.33
C LEU A 16 -3.97 9.95 -4.46
N LEU A 17 -3.14 9.97 -3.41
CA LEU A 17 -1.90 9.21 -3.38
C LEU A 17 -2.17 7.70 -3.43
N SER A 18 -3.12 7.20 -2.64
CA SER A 18 -3.43 5.77 -2.62
C SER A 18 -4.10 5.30 -3.92
N LEU A 19 -4.94 6.13 -4.54
CA LEU A 19 -5.50 5.86 -5.87
C LEU A 19 -4.42 5.83 -6.94
N LEU A 20 -3.48 6.79 -6.92
CA LEU A 20 -2.40 6.83 -7.90
C LEU A 20 -1.46 5.62 -7.77
N ALA A 21 -1.11 5.26 -6.53
CA ALA A 21 -0.31 4.06 -6.23
C ALA A 21 -1.05 2.81 -6.69
N GLY A 22 -2.30 2.62 -6.27
CA GLY A 22 -3.12 1.48 -6.68
C GLY A 22 -3.27 1.37 -8.20
N VAL A 23 -3.52 2.46 -8.92
CA VAL A 23 -3.59 2.41 -10.39
C VAL A 23 -2.24 2.05 -11.00
N ALA A 24 -1.16 2.72 -10.60
CA ALA A 24 0.16 2.51 -11.21
C ALA A 24 0.68 1.09 -10.97
N GLU A 25 0.58 0.59 -9.74
CA GLU A 25 1.09 -0.72 -9.37
C GLU A 25 0.23 -1.83 -9.98
N GLU A 26 -1.10 -1.73 -9.94
CA GLU A 26 -1.94 -2.77 -10.50
C GLU A 26 -1.84 -2.88 -12.02
N VAL A 27 -1.73 -1.74 -12.71
CA VAL A 27 -1.47 -1.73 -14.16
C VAL A 27 -0.13 -2.37 -14.48
N LEU A 28 0.93 -2.08 -13.71
CA LEU A 28 2.25 -2.67 -13.91
C LEU A 28 2.26 -4.16 -13.60
N PHE A 29 1.82 -4.57 -12.40
CA PHE A 29 1.98 -5.94 -11.94
C PHE A 29 0.93 -6.89 -12.50
N ARG A 30 -0.33 -6.47 -12.61
CA ARG A 30 -1.44 -7.34 -13.06
C ARG A 30 -1.85 -7.11 -14.49
N GLY A 31 -1.75 -5.86 -14.95
CA GLY A 31 -1.99 -5.50 -16.35
C GLY A 31 -0.84 -5.90 -17.28
N LEU A 32 0.41 -5.73 -16.84
CA LEU A 32 1.59 -5.97 -17.68
C LEU A 32 2.42 -7.20 -17.24
N LEU A 33 2.88 -7.31 -16.00
CA LEU A 33 3.83 -8.38 -15.64
C LEU A 33 3.16 -9.75 -15.50
N GLN A 34 1.99 -9.84 -14.89
CA GLN A 34 1.29 -11.11 -14.65
C GLN A 34 0.91 -11.86 -15.94
N PRO A 35 0.44 -11.21 -17.03
CA PRO A 35 0.20 -11.90 -18.30
C PRO A 35 1.47 -12.46 -18.96
N TRP A 36 2.62 -11.83 -18.74
CA TRP A 36 3.89 -12.22 -19.38
C TRP A 36 4.71 -13.22 -18.55
N LEU A 37 4.68 -13.07 -17.23
CA LEU A 37 5.52 -13.83 -16.28
C LEU A 37 4.70 -14.85 -15.46
N GLY A 38 3.38 -14.78 -15.52
CA GLY A 38 2.48 -15.50 -14.62
C GLY A 38 2.34 -14.83 -13.26
N ALA A 39 1.31 -15.23 -12.52
CA ALA A 39 0.99 -14.65 -11.21
C ALA A 39 2.13 -14.86 -10.19
N THR A 40 2.76 -16.04 -10.17
CA THR A 40 3.82 -16.34 -9.21
C THR A 40 4.99 -15.36 -9.32
N TRP A 41 5.55 -15.18 -10.52
CA TRP A 41 6.72 -14.32 -10.70
C TRP A 41 6.36 -12.84 -10.58
N SER A 42 5.18 -12.41 -11.03
CA SER A 42 4.71 -11.04 -10.80
C SER A 42 4.64 -10.71 -9.31
N ASN A 43 4.09 -11.62 -8.49
CA ASN A 43 3.99 -11.41 -7.04
C ASN A 43 5.34 -11.49 -6.32
N VAL A 44 6.28 -12.33 -6.78
CA VAL A 44 7.67 -12.34 -6.28
C VAL A 44 8.33 -10.99 -6.53
N LEU A 45 8.19 -10.44 -7.75
CA LEU A 45 8.71 -9.11 -8.08
C LEU A 45 8.03 -8.02 -7.24
N PHE A 46 6.71 -8.11 -7.04
CA PHE A 46 5.97 -7.20 -6.18
C PHE A 46 6.53 -7.19 -4.74
N GLY A 47 6.75 -8.35 -4.13
CA GLY A 47 7.39 -8.44 -2.82
C GLY A 47 8.83 -7.90 -2.82
N ALA A 48 9.59 -8.17 -3.89
CA ALA A 48 10.98 -7.74 -4.00
C ALA A 48 11.15 -6.21 -4.11
N VAL A 49 10.24 -5.50 -4.78
CA VAL A 49 10.31 -4.02 -4.85
C VAL A 49 9.91 -3.36 -3.52
N HIS A 50 9.19 -4.07 -2.65
CA HIS A 50 8.78 -3.63 -1.31
C HIS A 50 9.80 -4.02 -0.22
N TRP A 51 11.09 -4.09 -0.54
CA TRP A 51 12.11 -4.57 0.39
C TRP A 51 12.59 -3.52 1.41
N ILE A 52 11.73 -3.18 2.37
CA ILE A 52 12.10 -2.34 3.53
C ILE A 52 12.62 -3.23 4.68
N THR A 53 11.85 -4.28 4.99
CA THR A 53 12.26 -5.36 5.90
C THR A 53 11.85 -6.70 5.26
N PRO A 54 12.50 -7.82 5.61
CA PRO A 54 12.10 -9.13 5.08
C PRO A 54 10.63 -9.46 5.36
N LEU A 55 10.12 -9.05 6.53
CA LEU A 55 8.71 -9.23 6.87
C LEU A 55 7.81 -8.39 5.97
N TYR A 56 8.15 -7.13 5.71
CA TYR A 56 7.35 -6.27 4.84
C TYR A 56 7.33 -6.77 3.39
N ALA A 57 8.47 -7.23 2.86
CA ALA A 57 8.53 -7.86 1.55
C ALA A 57 7.66 -9.13 1.46
N LEU A 58 7.67 -9.96 2.51
CA LEU A 58 6.82 -11.16 2.58
C LEU A 58 5.33 -10.78 2.64
N LEU A 59 4.96 -9.77 3.43
CA LEU A 59 3.58 -9.28 3.50
C LEU A 59 3.13 -8.72 2.15
N ALA A 60 3.99 -7.96 1.46
CA ALA A 60 3.71 -7.46 0.12
C ALA A 60 3.51 -8.61 -0.88
N PHE A 61 4.36 -9.65 -0.86
CA PHE A 61 4.16 -10.86 -1.67
C PHE A 61 2.80 -11.53 -1.42
N VAL A 62 2.38 -11.65 -0.15
CA VAL A 62 1.10 -12.26 0.25
C VAL A 62 -0.08 -11.42 -0.22
N ILE A 63 -0.04 -10.10 0.01
CA ILE A 63 -1.05 -9.15 -0.50
C ILE A 63 -1.12 -9.21 -2.02
N GLY A 64 0.04 -9.24 -2.69
CA GLY A 64 0.15 -9.36 -4.13
C GLY A 64 -0.58 -10.60 -4.66
N SER A 65 -0.31 -11.74 -4.03
CA SER A 65 -0.94 -13.02 -4.31
C SER A 65 -2.44 -13.00 -4.05
N TYR A 66 -2.88 -12.38 -2.96
CA TYR A 66 -4.30 -12.21 -2.64
C TYR A 66 -5.04 -11.41 -3.73
N LEU A 67 -4.48 -10.28 -4.16
CA LEU A 67 -5.08 -9.46 -5.22
C LEU A 67 -5.09 -10.17 -6.58
N SER A 68 -4.05 -10.96 -6.89
CA SER A 68 -4.02 -11.82 -8.09
C SER A 68 -5.14 -12.86 -8.06
N TRP A 69 -5.34 -13.49 -6.91
CA TRP A 69 -6.43 -14.44 -6.69
C TRP A 69 -7.80 -13.74 -6.77
N LEU A 70 -7.95 -12.57 -6.15
CA LEU A 70 -9.18 -11.78 -6.16
C LEU A 70 -9.63 -11.42 -7.59
N MET A 71 -8.68 -10.99 -8.44
CA MET A 71 -8.94 -10.71 -9.85
C MET A 71 -9.37 -11.97 -10.63
N ALA A 72 -8.84 -13.14 -10.26
CA ALA A 72 -9.12 -14.41 -10.94
C ALA A 72 -10.46 -15.04 -10.54
N VAL A 73 -11.00 -14.72 -9.35
CA VAL A 73 -12.27 -15.31 -8.87
C VAL A 73 -13.50 -14.42 -9.14
N ILE A 74 -13.30 -13.13 -9.40
CA ILE A 74 -14.39 -12.20 -9.71
C ILE A 74 -14.58 -12.13 -11.22
N GLU A 75 -15.75 -12.58 -11.68
CA GLU A 75 -16.14 -12.57 -13.09
C GLU A 75 -17.07 -11.39 -13.41
N PRO A 76 -16.84 -10.64 -14.51
CA PRO A 76 -15.71 -10.79 -15.42
C PRO A 76 -14.41 -10.25 -14.81
N SER A 77 -13.30 -10.94 -15.09
CA SER A 77 -11.97 -10.51 -14.65
C SER A 77 -11.65 -9.09 -15.13
N ASN A 78 -11.26 -8.21 -14.21
CA ASN A 78 -10.95 -6.81 -14.53
C ASN A 78 -9.91 -6.25 -13.55
N LEU A 79 -9.22 -5.18 -13.97
CA LEU A 79 -8.23 -4.49 -13.13
C LEU A 79 -8.85 -3.56 -12.09
N LEU A 80 -10.12 -3.16 -12.25
CA LEU A 80 -10.75 -2.22 -11.32
C LEU A 80 -10.87 -2.80 -9.91
N THR A 81 -11.21 -4.09 -9.82
CA THR A 81 -11.27 -4.83 -8.55
C THR A 81 -9.96 -4.72 -7.76
N PRO A 82 -8.80 -5.19 -8.27
CA PRO A 82 -7.56 -5.08 -7.51
C PRO A 82 -7.08 -3.63 -7.33
N ILE A 83 -7.34 -2.70 -8.28
CA ILE A 83 -7.04 -1.27 -8.11
C ILE A 83 -7.73 -0.69 -6.89
N VAL A 84 -9.05 -0.88 -6.78
CA VAL A 84 -9.81 -0.34 -5.66
C VAL A 84 -9.40 -1.00 -4.35
N THR A 85 -9.20 -2.31 -4.34
CA THR A 85 -8.77 -3.03 -3.13
C THR A 85 -7.39 -2.56 -2.65
N HIS A 86 -6.43 -2.38 -3.57
CA HIS A 86 -5.09 -1.91 -3.24
C HIS A 86 -5.11 -0.44 -2.77
N ALA A 87 -5.79 0.44 -3.49
CA ALA A 87 -5.91 1.85 -3.11
C ALA A 87 -6.59 2.04 -1.74
N LEU A 88 -7.56 1.19 -1.39
CA LEU A 88 -8.18 1.19 -0.06
C LEU A 88 -7.22 0.69 1.02
N HIS A 89 -6.48 -0.39 0.74
CA HIS A 89 -5.47 -0.92 1.66
C HIS A 89 -4.42 0.17 1.99
N ASP A 90 -3.89 0.84 0.97
CA ASP A 90 -2.88 1.88 1.13
C ASP A 90 -3.42 3.11 1.86
N TYR A 91 -4.66 3.51 1.55
CA TYR A 91 -5.31 4.59 2.27
C TYR A 91 -5.41 4.31 3.76
N LEU A 92 -5.84 3.10 4.15
CA LEU A 92 -5.92 2.68 5.54
C LEU A 92 -4.53 2.64 6.20
N ALA A 93 -3.51 2.14 5.49
CA ALA A 93 -2.13 2.15 5.96
C ALA A 93 -1.62 3.58 6.19
N PHE A 94 -1.87 4.51 5.27
CA PHE A 94 -1.51 5.92 5.42
C PHE A 94 -2.23 6.58 6.61
N LEU A 95 -3.52 6.33 6.79
CA LEU A 95 -4.26 6.83 7.96
C LEU A 95 -3.67 6.31 9.27
N MET A 96 -3.30 5.02 9.32
CA MET A 96 -2.67 4.43 10.49
C MET A 96 -1.30 5.07 10.79
N ILE A 97 -0.47 5.27 9.76
CA ILE A 97 0.84 5.93 9.90
C ILE A 97 0.67 7.37 10.43
N VAL A 98 -0.26 8.14 9.85
CA VAL A 98 -0.54 9.51 10.31
C VAL A 98 -1.05 9.53 11.75
N ALA A 99 -1.92 8.58 12.13
CA ALA A 99 -2.44 8.48 13.49
C ALA A 99 -1.35 8.12 14.51
N ILE A 100 -0.44 7.21 14.18
CA ILE A 100 0.72 6.84 15.03
C ILE A 100 1.62 8.06 15.22
N HIS A 101 1.99 8.74 14.14
CA HIS A 101 2.89 9.90 14.20
C HIS A 101 2.31 11.04 15.05
N ARG A 102 1.01 11.34 14.90
CA ARG A 102 0.33 12.37 15.72
C ARG A 102 0.32 12.05 17.21
N ARG A 103 0.26 10.76 17.58
CA ARG A 103 0.32 10.33 18.99
C ARG A 103 1.72 10.51 19.56
N GLU A 104 2.75 10.12 18.80
CA GLU A 104 4.15 10.27 19.21
C GLU A 104 4.55 11.75 19.41
N SER A 105 4.10 12.64 18.52
CA SER A 105 4.29 14.09 18.68
C SER A 105 3.59 14.67 19.92
N ALA A 106 2.41 14.16 20.29
CA ALA A 106 1.70 14.63 21.47
C ALA A 106 2.35 14.16 22.78
N THR A 107 2.83 12.91 22.82
CA THR A 107 3.54 12.35 23.99
C THR A 107 4.85 13.08 24.25
N SER A 108 5.65 13.35 23.21
CA SER A 108 6.93 14.07 23.34
C SER A 108 6.77 15.51 23.85
N ALA A 109 5.77 16.25 23.35
CA ALA A 109 5.47 17.60 23.84
C ALA A 109 4.98 17.62 25.31
N THR A 110 4.36 16.52 25.78
CA THR A 110 3.92 16.41 27.17
C THR A 110 5.09 16.14 28.12
N SER A 111 6.06 15.31 27.72
CA SER A 111 7.26 15.07 28.54
C SER A 111 8.15 16.31 28.65
N GLU A 112 8.31 17.10 27.59
CA GLU A 112 9.16 18.32 27.61
C GLU A 112 8.59 19.43 28.50
N ASN A 113 7.26 19.53 28.65
CA ASN A 113 6.63 20.49 29.56
C ASN A 113 6.58 20.01 31.04
N ALA A 114 6.93 18.76 31.31
CA ALA A 114 6.91 18.17 32.64
C ALA A 114 8.28 18.23 33.36
N ASP A 115 9.34 18.57 32.62
CA ASP A 115 10.72 18.78 33.11
C ASP A 115 11.01 20.28 33.31
#